data_AF-A0A160M6R5-F1
#
_entry.id   AF-A0A160M6R5-F1
#
_cell.length_a   1.000
_cell.length_b   1.000
_cell.length_c   1.000
_cell.angle_alpha   90.00
_cell.angle_beta   90.00
_cell.angle_gamma   90.00
#
_symmetry.space_group_name_H-M   'P 1'
#
loop_
_entity.id
_entity.type
_entity.pdbx_description
1 polymer ?
#
loop_
_entity_poly.entity_id
_entity_poly.type
_entity_poly.pdbx_seq_one_letter_code
_entity_poly.pdbx_strand_id
1 'polypeptide(L)'
;MLSVQQVTGGYAGAPVVKNISFEVEKGELFGILGPNGSGKTTILKMLSGILPHKSGDILIKGKNLSQYTPKELAKIIAVLPQHSSQAFSYTVKETVSLGRYAHQKGWFQSWSGKDEEAVNRVMEQTGISHFQDYDIQQLSGGERQRVFLAQALAQEPEILLLDEPTNHLDLSYQKELLDLLSVWSKDCGLTVISIFHDLNLAGLYCDRLLLLENGEVNINHVPNEVLKEGRIREVYRTKIEKLPHPRVPAPQMVLVPKRSQAESQSVNRIDRSYLEVKEDLLVLRTPFPLKTMSSGVTGSGTGWNRIFLNRHVSKNYDCSDHRAEMADFVREIGLEPGETVGMMTAVYVKDHSSKFYEDGTFSVYVVVTAGVGNAVDASKSEAHSYHLTPGTINTWVFVNGNLTEEAFIQCIMTATEAKTRALYDQKVKDAVTGTIATGTSTDSIMIAATQQGEYLEYAGTITPLGKIIGKGVYECTVEAIKKSQRRIKG
;
A
#
# COMPACT_ATOMS: atom_id res chain seq x y z
N MET A 1 -17.70 16.13 21.54
CA MET A 1 -18.63 14.99 21.54
C MET A 1 -19.91 15.37 20.82
N LEU A 2 -20.11 14.73 19.66
CA LEU A 2 -21.33 14.74 18.86
C LEU A 2 -21.98 13.35 19.01
N SER A 3 -23.26 13.28 19.31
CA SER A 3 -24.02 12.02 19.41
C SER A 3 -25.24 12.09 18.50
N VAL A 4 -25.42 11.04 17.70
CA VAL A 4 -26.54 10.87 16.76
C VAL A 4 -27.32 9.65 17.24
N GLN A 5 -28.61 9.82 17.49
CA GLN A 5 -29.45 8.81 18.12
C GLN A 5 -30.70 8.57 17.26
N GLN A 6 -30.75 7.41 16.60
CA GLN A 6 -31.89 6.91 15.84
C GLN A 6 -32.41 7.90 14.78
N VAL A 7 -31.50 8.66 14.18
CA VAL A 7 -31.85 9.74 13.27
C VAL A 7 -32.40 9.17 11.96
N THR A 8 -33.58 9.65 11.57
CA THR A 8 -34.22 9.34 10.29
C THR A 8 -34.59 10.64 9.58
N GLY A 9 -34.35 10.72 8.29
CA GLY A 9 -34.73 11.90 7.51
C GLY A 9 -34.29 11.87 6.06
N GLY A 10 -34.33 13.04 5.43
CA GLY A 10 -33.93 13.24 4.05
C GLY A 10 -34.81 14.29 3.41
N TYR A 11 -34.98 14.18 2.09
CA TYR A 11 -35.81 15.10 1.31
C TYR A 11 -37.28 14.64 1.29
N ALA A 12 -38.13 15.36 0.56
CA ALA A 12 -39.53 15.00 0.39
C ALA A 12 -39.66 13.57 -0.17
N GLY A 13 -40.56 12.77 0.41
CA GLY A 13 -40.74 11.35 0.08
C GLY A 13 -40.13 10.38 1.10
N ALA A 14 -39.62 9.25 0.61
CA ALA A 14 -39.03 8.19 1.44
C ALA A 14 -37.74 8.67 2.12
N PRO A 15 -37.49 8.28 3.39
CA PRO A 15 -36.28 8.68 4.10
C PRO A 15 -35.03 8.11 3.42
N VAL A 16 -34.05 8.98 3.19
CA VAL A 16 -32.73 8.63 2.64
C VAL A 16 -31.82 8.11 3.74
N VAL A 17 -31.93 8.67 4.95
CA VAL A 17 -31.26 8.24 6.17
C VAL A 17 -32.30 7.59 7.07
N LYS A 18 -32.01 6.38 7.58
CA LYS A 18 -32.94 5.54 8.32
C LYS A 18 -32.28 5.05 9.60
N ASN A 19 -32.81 5.49 10.75
CA ASN A 19 -32.45 5.01 12.07
C ASN A 19 -30.93 4.95 12.34
N ILE A 20 -30.18 5.98 11.93
CA ILE A 20 -28.73 6.00 12.10
C ILE A 20 -28.37 6.42 13.53
N SER A 21 -27.46 5.69 14.17
CA SER A 21 -26.89 6.04 15.47
C SER A 21 -25.37 5.92 15.47
N PHE A 22 -24.67 6.92 15.96
CA PHE A 22 -23.21 6.91 16.16
C PHE A 22 -22.76 8.09 17.02
N GLU A 23 -21.53 8.02 17.51
CA GLU A 23 -20.90 9.08 18.29
C GLU A 23 -19.52 9.39 17.73
N VAL A 24 -19.15 10.68 17.80
CA VAL A 24 -17.84 11.20 17.39
C VAL A 24 -17.21 11.94 18.57
N GLU A 25 -16.01 11.49 18.92
CA GLU A 25 -15.23 12.01 20.03
C GLU A 25 -14.54 13.33 19.68
N LYS A 26 -14.17 14.10 20.71
CA LYS A 26 -13.44 15.35 20.49
C LYS A 26 -12.03 15.04 19.95
N GLY A 27 -11.62 15.73 18.88
CA GLY A 27 -10.29 15.56 18.29
C GLY A 27 -10.17 14.31 17.39
N GLU A 28 -11.28 13.65 17.10
CA GLU A 28 -11.36 12.50 16.20
C GLU A 28 -11.49 12.96 14.74
N LEU A 29 -10.73 12.32 13.84
CA LEU A 29 -10.94 12.38 12.39
C LEU A 29 -11.83 11.20 11.99
N PHE A 30 -13.13 11.47 11.88
CA PHE A 30 -14.17 10.49 11.63
C PHE A 30 -14.57 10.47 10.15
N GLY A 31 -14.36 9.33 9.48
CA GLY A 31 -14.69 9.17 8.07
C GLY A 31 -16.09 8.57 7.86
N ILE A 32 -16.85 9.10 6.91
CA ILE A 32 -18.11 8.50 6.45
C ILE A 32 -17.89 7.93 5.05
N LEU A 33 -18.16 6.64 4.91
CA LEU A 33 -18.04 5.85 3.69
C LEU A 33 -19.41 5.32 3.26
N GLY A 34 -19.45 4.83 2.02
CA GLY A 34 -20.60 4.14 1.45
C GLY A 34 -20.78 4.43 -0.04
N PRO A 35 -21.56 3.62 -0.76
CA PRO A 35 -21.85 3.83 -2.17
C PRO A 35 -22.59 5.15 -2.44
N ASN A 36 -22.72 5.51 -3.72
CA ASN A 36 -23.57 6.63 -4.12
C ASN A 36 -25.02 6.36 -3.71
N GLY A 37 -25.69 7.38 -3.18
CA GLY A 37 -27.06 7.27 -2.68
C GLY A 37 -27.21 6.65 -1.29
N SER A 38 -26.13 6.30 -0.58
CA SER A 38 -26.22 5.73 0.78
C SER A 38 -26.60 6.73 1.88
N GLY A 39 -26.70 8.03 1.55
CA GLY A 39 -27.12 9.08 2.48
C GLY A 39 -26.00 9.87 3.16
N LYS A 40 -24.74 9.72 2.74
CA LYS A 40 -23.56 10.42 3.31
C LYS A 40 -23.74 11.95 3.39
N THR A 41 -23.94 12.62 2.26
CA THR A 41 -24.18 14.08 2.22
C THR A 41 -25.44 14.47 2.98
N THR A 42 -26.48 13.61 2.98
CA THR A 42 -27.73 13.87 3.69
C THR A 42 -27.51 13.88 5.21
N ILE A 43 -26.78 12.90 5.77
CA ILE A 43 -26.47 12.91 7.21
C ILE A 43 -25.57 14.09 7.55
N LEU A 44 -24.57 14.42 6.73
CA LEU A 44 -23.69 15.58 6.98
C LEU A 44 -24.48 16.90 7.02
N LYS A 45 -25.46 17.08 6.12
CA LYS A 45 -26.37 18.24 6.12
C LYS A 45 -27.30 18.30 7.34
N MET A 46 -27.67 17.15 7.91
CA MET A 46 -28.42 17.12 9.17
C MET A 46 -27.53 17.49 10.36
N LEU A 47 -26.29 16.98 10.39
CA LEU A 47 -25.32 17.34 11.41
C LEU A 47 -25.02 18.84 11.43
N SER A 48 -24.98 19.50 10.27
CA SER A 48 -24.77 20.94 10.16
C SER A 48 -26.00 21.79 10.49
N GLY A 49 -27.18 21.17 10.68
CA GLY A 49 -28.44 21.87 10.90
C GLY A 49 -29.07 22.51 9.65
N ILE A 50 -28.48 22.30 8.46
CA ILE A 50 -29.01 22.82 7.19
C ILE A 50 -30.27 22.05 6.77
N LEU A 51 -30.27 20.73 6.98
CA LEU A 51 -31.39 19.86 6.65
C LEU A 51 -32.04 19.34 7.93
N PRO A 52 -33.34 19.60 8.20
CA PRO A 52 -34.01 19.02 9.35
C PRO A 52 -34.16 17.49 9.20
N HIS A 53 -34.10 16.77 10.32
CA HIS A 53 -34.43 15.35 10.42
C HIS A 53 -35.90 15.15 10.86
N LYS A 54 -36.46 13.98 10.54
CA LYS A 54 -37.87 13.63 10.84
C LYS A 54 -38.05 13.07 12.25
N SER A 55 -37.09 12.28 12.73
CA SER A 55 -37.13 11.65 14.06
C SER A 55 -35.72 11.35 14.56
N GLY A 56 -35.60 11.10 15.87
CA GLY A 56 -34.33 10.91 16.56
C GLY A 56 -33.70 12.24 17.00
N ASP A 57 -32.51 12.16 17.57
CA ASP A 57 -31.83 13.30 18.18
C ASP A 57 -30.38 13.43 17.71
N ILE A 58 -29.96 14.67 17.50
CA ILE A 58 -28.55 15.04 17.28
C ILE A 58 -28.15 15.93 18.45
N LEU A 59 -27.15 15.51 19.21
CA LEU A 59 -26.68 16.20 20.41
C LEU A 59 -25.25 16.69 20.19
N ILE A 60 -25.01 17.95 20.50
CA ILE A 60 -23.68 18.56 20.52
C ILE A 60 -23.43 19.02 21.94
N LYS A 61 -22.38 18.46 22.58
CA LYS A 61 -22.08 18.72 24.00
C LYS A 61 -23.28 18.43 24.93
N GLY A 62 -24.04 17.38 24.64
CA GLY A 62 -25.22 16.98 25.40
C GLY A 62 -26.47 17.87 25.20
N LYS A 63 -26.38 18.95 24.42
CA LYS A 63 -27.52 19.82 24.07
C LYS A 63 -28.04 19.45 22.67
N ASN A 64 -29.36 19.35 22.50
CA ASN A 64 -29.97 19.00 21.22
C ASN A 64 -29.69 20.09 20.17
N LEU A 65 -29.42 19.68 18.93
CA LEU A 65 -29.10 20.56 17.80
C LEU A 65 -30.18 21.64 17.59
N SER A 66 -31.46 21.27 17.73
CA SER A 66 -32.60 22.18 17.56
C SER A 66 -32.66 23.32 18.59
N GLN A 67 -31.93 23.21 19.70
CA GLN A 67 -31.89 24.21 20.77
C GLN A 67 -30.79 25.25 20.57
N TYR A 68 -29.94 25.11 19.55
CA TYR A 68 -28.94 26.11 19.19
C TYR A 68 -29.53 27.11 18.21
N THR A 69 -29.26 28.40 18.43
CA THR A 69 -29.51 29.41 17.41
C THR A 69 -28.50 29.25 16.26
N PRO A 70 -28.81 29.70 15.04
CA PRO A 70 -27.87 29.63 13.91
C PRO A 70 -26.52 30.29 14.21
N LYS A 71 -26.50 31.39 14.98
CA LYS A 71 -25.27 32.10 15.36
C LYS A 71 -24.44 31.34 16.39
N GLU A 72 -25.06 30.60 17.31
CA GLU A 72 -24.34 29.72 18.23
C GLU A 72 -23.76 28.51 17.48
N LEU A 73 -24.54 27.90 16.59
CA LEU A 73 -24.10 26.76 15.81
C LEU A 73 -22.93 27.12 14.88
N ALA A 74 -22.99 28.28 14.23
CA ALA A 74 -21.91 28.83 13.40
C ALA A 74 -20.66 29.28 14.19
N LYS A 75 -20.58 29.02 15.51
CA LYS A 75 -19.32 29.11 16.27
C LYS A 75 -18.77 27.74 16.64
N ILE A 76 -19.59 26.70 16.54
CA ILE A 76 -19.26 25.35 16.96
C ILE A 76 -18.96 24.47 15.74
N ILE A 77 -19.75 24.61 14.66
CA ILE A 77 -19.63 23.84 13.43
C ILE A 77 -19.24 24.74 12.27
N ALA A 78 -18.18 24.39 11.56
CA ALA A 78 -17.90 24.89 10.23
C ALA A 78 -18.14 23.80 9.19
N VAL A 79 -18.55 24.18 7.98
CA VAL A 79 -18.79 23.26 6.86
C VAL A 79 -17.93 23.69 5.69
N LEU A 80 -17.14 22.77 5.14
CA LEU A 80 -16.48 22.93 3.84
C LEU A 80 -17.30 22.18 2.79
N PRO A 81 -18.10 22.88 1.95
CA PRO A 81 -18.91 22.22 0.93
C PRO A 81 -18.04 21.73 -0.23
N GLN A 82 -18.53 20.72 -0.96
CA GLN A 82 -17.91 20.19 -2.17
C GLN A 82 -17.76 21.23 -3.30
N HIS A 83 -18.72 22.15 -3.42
CA HIS A 83 -18.71 23.21 -4.43
C HIS A 83 -19.05 24.56 -3.80
N SER A 84 -18.18 25.53 -4.01
CA SER A 84 -18.40 26.94 -3.70
C SER A 84 -18.60 27.71 -5.02
N SER A 85 -19.85 27.85 -5.47
CA SER A 85 -20.14 28.77 -6.56
C SER A 85 -20.11 30.20 -6.02
N GLN A 86 -19.05 30.96 -6.29
CA GLN A 86 -19.03 32.38 -5.99
C GLN A 86 -19.59 33.18 -7.18
N ALA A 87 -20.51 34.10 -6.88
CA ALA A 87 -21.08 35.03 -7.84
C ALA A 87 -20.30 36.35 -7.96
N PHE A 88 -19.34 36.59 -7.05
CA PHE A 88 -18.57 37.83 -6.93
C PHE A 88 -17.09 37.55 -6.74
N SER A 89 -16.24 38.46 -7.23
CA SER A 89 -14.79 38.46 -7.03
C SER A 89 -14.46 39.03 -5.64
N TYR A 90 -13.72 38.26 -4.84
CA TYR A 90 -13.18 38.65 -3.54
C TYR A 90 -11.70 38.31 -3.51
N THR A 91 -10.92 39.10 -2.78
CA THR A 91 -9.55 38.72 -2.45
C THR A 91 -9.54 37.49 -1.54
N VAL A 92 -8.40 36.79 -1.48
CA VAL A 92 -8.20 35.68 -0.55
C VAL A 92 -8.44 36.12 0.89
N LYS A 93 -7.86 37.25 1.31
CA LYS A 93 -8.01 37.74 2.68
C LYS A 93 -9.46 38.08 3.01
N GLU A 94 -10.19 38.73 2.10
CA GLU A 94 -11.62 39.01 2.28
C GLU A 94 -12.43 37.72 2.41
N THR A 95 -12.14 36.71 1.57
CA THR A 95 -12.82 35.41 1.64
C THR A 95 -12.60 34.73 2.99
N VAL A 96 -11.36 34.68 3.48
CA VAL A 96 -11.05 34.09 4.79
C VAL A 96 -11.71 34.88 5.93
N SER A 97 -11.72 36.21 5.80
CA SER A 97 -12.33 37.12 6.78
C SER A 97 -13.82 36.89 7.00
N LEU A 98 -14.55 36.40 5.98
CA LEU A 98 -15.96 36.01 6.12
C LEU A 98 -16.18 34.92 7.18
N GLY A 99 -15.17 34.10 7.49
CA GLY A 99 -15.23 33.12 8.57
C GLY A 99 -15.44 33.74 9.96
N ARG A 100 -15.11 35.03 10.13
CA ARG A 100 -15.28 35.76 11.41
C ARG A 100 -16.68 36.34 11.60
N TYR A 101 -17.57 36.21 10.63
CA TYR A 101 -18.91 36.81 10.67
C TYR A 101 -19.71 36.43 11.92
N ALA A 102 -19.66 35.17 12.36
CA ALA A 102 -20.36 34.70 13.55
C ALA A 102 -19.85 35.34 14.86
N HIS A 103 -18.60 35.83 14.88
CA HIS A 103 -17.96 36.42 16.06
C HIS A 103 -18.22 37.92 16.24
N GLN A 104 -18.66 38.61 15.19
CA GLN A 104 -18.94 40.03 15.23
C GLN A 104 -20.12 40.36 16.16
N LYS A 105 -19.98 41.43 16.96
CA LYS A 105 -20.96 41.87 17.99
C LYS A 105 -21.49 43.27 17.65
N GLY A 106 -22.75 43.52 18.00
CA GLY A 106 -23.38 44.85 17.93
C GLY A 106 -24.00 45.22 16.57
N TRP A 107 -24.66 46.38 16.52
CA TRP A 107 -25.28 46.94 15.30
C TRP A 107 -24.25 47.58 14.36
N PHE A 108 -23.09 47.98 14.90
CA PHE A 108 -21.92 48.43 14.15
C PHE A 108 -20.88 47.32 14.20
N GLN A 109 -20.96 46.39 13.24
CA GLN A 109 -19.99 45.30 13.08
C GLN A 109 -18.59 45.91 12.88
N SER A 110 -17.75 45.88 13.91
CA SER A 110 -16.36 46.38 13.83
C SER A 110 -15.39 45.20 13.81
N TRP A 111 -14.47 45.24 12.85
CA TRP A 111 -13.34 44.32 12.76
C TRP A 111 -12.44 44.50 13.98
N SER A 112 -12.18 43.43 14.73
CA SER A 112 -11.35 43.48 15.93
C SER A 112 -9.92 42.98 15.66
N GLY A 113 -8.96 43.37 16.50
CA GLY A 113 -7.60 42.82 16.43
C GLY A 113 -7.55 41.29 16.58
N LYS A 114 -8.49 40.70 17.32
CA LYS A 114 -8.61 39.23 17.42
C LYS A 114 -9.08 38.58 16.12
N ASP A 115 -9.90 39.27 15.33
CA ASP A 115 -10.34 38.77 14.03
C ASP A 115 -9.17 38.80 13.03
N GLU A 116 -8.40 39.89 13.05
CA GLU A 116 -7.17 40.03 12.25
C GLU A 116 -6.14 38.93 12.60
N GLU A 117 -5.87 38.72 13.89
CA GLU A 117 -4.97 37.65 14.36
C GLU A 117 -5.44 36.26 13.94
N ALA A 118 -6.75 35.97 14.07
CA ALA A 118 -7.31 34.68 13.69
C ALA A 118 -7.17 34.43 12.18
N VAL A 119 -7.48 35.42 11.35
CA VAL A 119 -7.35 35.33 9.88
C VAL A 119 -5.89 35.12 9.48
N ASN A 120 -4.96 35.94 9.99
CA ASN A 120 -3.55 35.82 9.63
C ASN A 120 -2.97 34.47 10.07
N ARG A 121 -3.33 33.98 11.26
CA ARG A 121 -2.91 32.67 11.76
C ARG A 121 -3.37 31.52 10.86
N VAL A 122 -4.65 31.49 10.45
CA VAL A 122 -5.13 30.38 9.61
C VAL A 122 -4.57 30.47 8.19
N MET A 123 -4.37 31.68 7.65
CA MET A 123 -3.72 31.86 6.34
C MET A 123 -2.28 31.34 6.34
N GLU A 124 -1.55 31.55 7.44
CA GLU A 124 -0.20 31.01 7.62
C GLU A 124 -0.22 29.48 7.73
N GLN A 125 -1.10 28.92 8.57
CA GLN A 125 -1.24 27.47 8.76
C GLN A 125 -1.67 26.73 7.48
N THR A 126 -2.47 27.37 6.63
CA THR A 126 -2.89 26.82 5.33
C THR A 126 -1.91 27.15 4.19
N GLY A 127 -0.89 27.96 4.46
CA GLY A 127 0.14 28.34 3.49
C GLY A 127 -0.37 29.25 2.38
N ILE A 128 -1.42 30.03 2.60
CA ILE A 128 -2.02 30.93 1.58
C ILE A 128 -1.72 32.41 1.82
N SER A 129 -0.92 32.77 2.83
CA SER A 129 -0.64 34.17 3.18
C SER A 129 -0.07 35.00 2.03
N HIS A 130 0.71 34.39 1.14
CA HIS A 130 1.31 35.06 -0.02
C HIS A 130 0.29 35.39 -1.13
N PHE A 131 -0.91 34.81 -1.07
CA PHE A 131 -2.02 35.09 -1.98
C PHE A 131 -3.03 36.10 -1.43
N GLN A 132 -2.78 36.71 -0.26
CA GLN A 132 -3.80 37.49 0.46
C GLN A 132 -4.54 38.55 -0.38
N ASP A 133 -3.82 39.21 -1.30
CA ASP A 133 -4.33 40.30 -2.14
C ASP A 133 -4.80 39.82 -3.53
N TYR A 134 -4.63 38.52 -3.83
CA TYR A 134 -5.05 37.93 -5.10
C TYR A 134 -6.55 37.69 -5.07
N ASP A 135 -7.17 37.80 -6.24
CA ASP A 135 -8.54 37.33 -6.44
C ASP A 135 -8.55 35.81 -6.38
N ILE A 136 -9.48 35.24 -5.62
CA ILE A 136 -9.66 33.79 -5.49
C ILE A 136 -9.92 33.10 -6.84
N GLN A 137 -10.44 33.80 -7.85
CA GLN A 137 -10.62 33.28 -9.20
C GLN A 137 -9.31 33.09 -9.97
N GLN A 138 -8.22 33.74 -9.53
CA GLN A 138 -6.89 33.58 -10.12
C GLN A 138 -6.16 32.34 -9.59
N LEU A 139 -6.67 31.72 -8.54
CA LEU A 139 -6.07 30.55 -7.90
C LEU A 139 -6.41 29.26 -8.63
N SER A 140 -5.51 28.28 -8.54
CA SER A 140 -5.79 26.90 -8.91
C SER A 140 -6.88 26.29 -8.02
N GLY A 141 -7.45 25.16 -8.44
CA GLY A 141 -8.48 24.47 -7.66
C GLY A 141 -8.03 24.09 -6.25
N GLY A 142 -6.78 23.64 -6.09
CA GLY A 142 -6.21 23.26 -4.80
C GLY A 142 -5.95 24.45 -3.87
N GLU A 143 -5.38 25.52 -4.39
CA GLU A 143 -5.18 26.77 -3.64
C GLU A 143 -6.52 27.35 -3.19
N ARG A 144 -7.51 27.38 -4.10
CA ARG A 144 -8.86 27.82 -3.77
C ARG A 144 -9.51 26.97 -2.66
N GLN A 145 -9.31 25.66 -2.67
CA GLN A 145 -9.79 24.78 -1.60
C GLN A 145 -9.14 25.12 -0.24
N ARG A 146 -7.84 25.46 -0.23
CA ARG A 146 -7.16 25.94 0.99
C ARG A 146 -7.72 27.27 1.49
N VAL A 147 -8.11 28.19 0.60
CA VAL A 147 -8.78 29.44 0.98
C VAL A 147 -10.10 29.14 1.70
N PHE A 148 -10.93 28.24 1.16
CA PHE A 148 -12.19 27.87 1.80
C PHE A 148 -12.00 27.10 3.11
N LEU A 149 -10.97 26.26 3.19
CA LEU A 149 -10.58 25.62 4.44
C LEU A 149 -10.14 26.66 5.48
N ALA A 150 -9.31 27.62 5.08
CA ALA A 150 -8.88 28.72 5.95
C ALA A 150 -10.08 29.55 6.42
N GLN A 151 -11.04 29.84 5.54
CA GLN A 151 -12.30 30.50 5.89
C GLN A 151 -13.08 29.70 6.95
N ALA A 152 -13.23 28.39 6.77
CA ALA A 152 -13.91 27.52 7.72
C ALA A 152 -13.17 27.48 9.08
N LEU A 153 -11.84 27.47 9.08
CA LEU A 153 -11.01 27.47 10.28
C LEU A 153 -10.93 28.83 10.98
N ALA A 154 -11.04 29.94 10.24
CA ALA A 154 -11.12 31.29 10.80
C ALA A 154 -12.33 31.42 11.73
N GLN A 155 -13.38 30.62 11.52
CA GLN A 155 -14.53 30.52 12.40
C GLN A 155 -14.18 29.98 13.80
N GLU A 156 -13.00 29.39 13.99
CA GLU A 156 -12.55 28.67 15.19
C GLU A 156 -13.58 27.59 15.62
N PRO A 157 -13.96 26.67 14.71
CA PRO A 157 -14.96 25.66 15.00
C PRO A 157 -14.39 24.59 15.94
N GLU A 158 -15.28 23.91 16.66
CA GLU A 158 -14.95 22.69 17.40
C GLU A 158 -15.19 21.43 16.57
N ILE A 159 -16.07 21.53 15.57
CA ILE A 159 -16.42 20.47 14.62
C ILE A 159 -16.30 21.03 13.20
N LEU A 160 -15.50 20.38 12.36
CA LEU A 160 -15.36 20.67 10.95
C LEU A 160 -16.02 19.55 10.14
N LEU A 161 -17.04 19.90 9.36
CA LEU A 161 -17.76 18.98 8.48
C LEU A 161 -17.25 19.15 7.05
N LEU A 162 -16.80 18.07 6.42
CA LEU A 162 -16.21 18.08 5.09
C LEU A 162 -17.00 17.15 4.15
N ASP A 163 -17.55 17.69 3.08
CA ASP A 163 -18.22 16.90 2.04
C ASP A 163 -17.26 16.67 0.87
N GLU A 164 -16.62 15.51 0.84
CA GLU A 164 -15.71 15.09 -0.24
C GLU A 164 -14.58 16.09 -0.52
N PRO A 165 -13.81 16.50 0.51
CA PRO A 165 -12.90 17.64 0.42
C PRO A 165 -11.70 17.43 -0.51
N THR A 166 -11.43 16.19 -0.91
CA THR A 166 -10.32 15.78 -1.77
C THR A 166 -10.72 15.61 -3.23
N ASN A 167 -12.01 15.69 -3.57
CA ASN A 167 -12.46 15.52 -4.94
C ASN A 167 -11.94 16.65 -5.83
N HIS A 168 -11.57 16.31 -7.08
CA HIS A 168 -10.96 17.24 -8.06
C HIS A 168 -9.60 17.83 -7.69
N LEU A 169 -8.95 17.34 -6.61
CA LEU A 169 -7.57 17.68 -6.27
C LEU A 169 -6.60 16.64 -6.84
N ASP A 170 -5.39 17.08 -7.19
CA ASP A 170 -4.29 16.15 -7.48
C ASP A 170 -3.76 15.49 -6.19
N LEU A 171 -2.94 14.46 -6.36
CA LEU A 171 -2.43 13.65 -5.24
C LEU A 171 -1.61 14.47 -4.23
N SER A 172 -0.88 15.50 -4.68
CA SER A 172 -0.07 16.33 -3.78
C SER A 172 -0.96 17.14 -2.86
N TYR A 173 -1.95 17.83 -3.43
CA TYR A 173 -2.90 18.64 -2.66
C TYR A 173 -3.81 17.80 -1.77
N GLN A 174 -4.23 16.61 -2.22
CA GLN A 174 -5.00 15.68 -1.37
C GLN A 174 -4.21 15.30 -0.12
N LYS A 175 -2.94 14.93 -0.29
CA LYS A 175 -2.05 14.57 0.82
C LYS A 175 -1.89 15.74 1.79
N GLU A 176 -1.51 16.91 1.29
CA GLU A 176 -1.26 18.10 2.12
C GLU A 176 -2.50 18.50 2.93
N LEU A 177 -3.69 18.47 2.31
CA LEU A 177 -4.95 18.76 2.97
C LEU A 177 -5.22 17.78 4.12
N LEU A 178 -5.09 16.48 3.87
CA LEU A 178 -5.37 15.45 4.87
C LEU A 178 -4.31 15.43 5.98
N ASP A 179 -3.04 15.72 5.67
CA ASP A 179 -1.97 15.90 6.65
C ASP A 179 -2.32 17.06 7.61
N LEU A 180 -2.73 18.21 7.07
CA LEU A 180 -3.15 19.37 7.87
C LEU A 180 -4.35 19.04 8.78
N LEU A 181 -5.37 18.38 8.23
CA LEU A 181 -6.54 17.93 9.01
C LEU A 181 -6.15 16.97 10.13
N SER A 182 -5.21 16.04 9.86
CA SER A 182 -4.72 15.11 10.88
C SER A 182 -4.00 15.84 12.02
N VAL A 183 -3.15 16.82 11.67
CA VAL A 183 -2.44 17.65 12.67
C VAL A 183 -3.42 18.44 13.52
N TRP A 184 -4.39 19.15 12.93
CA TRP A 184 -5.36 19.91 13.71
C TRP A 184 -6.26 19.03 14.58
N SER A 185 -6.60 17.83 14.09
CA SER A 185 -7.38 16.88 14.87
C SER A 185 -6.64 16.46 16.13
N LYS A 186 -5.39 16.03 15.98
CA LYS A 186 -4.57 15.48 17.07
C LYS A 186 -4.01 16.55 18.00
N ASP A 187 -3.48 17.64 17.45
CA ASP A 187 -2.70 18.62 18.22
C ASP A 187 -3.58 19.77 18.72
N CYS A 188 -4.63 20.13 17.98
CA CYS A 188 -5.52 21.24 18.33
C CYS A 188 -6.88 20.77 18.87
N GLY A 189 -7.17 19.47 18.86
CA GLY A 189 -8.42 18.90 19.35
C GLY A 189 -9.65 19.27 18.50
N LEU A 190 -9.44 19.62 17.22
CA LEU A 190 -10.51 19.87 16.26
C LEU A 190 -11.19 18.53 15.91
N THR A 191 -12.52 18.46 16.01
CA THR A 191 -13.24 17.25 15.58
C THR A 191 -13.52 17.35 14.09
N VAL A 192 -13.10 16.37 13.28
CA VAL A 192 -13.29 16.41 11.82
C VAL A 192 -14.22 15.27 11.42
N ILE A 193 -15.31 15.58 10.72
CA ILE A 193 -16.20 14.57 10.13
C ILE A 193 -16.18 14.76 8.62
N SER A 194 -15.65 13.78 7.91
CA SER A 194 -15.39 13.90 6.48
C SER A 194 -15.96 12.75 5.68
N ILE A 195 -16.60 13.05 4.56
CA ILE A 195 -17.05 12.06 3.60
C ILE A 195 -15.90 11.71 2.65
N PHE A 196 -15.64 10.42 2.47
CA PHE A 196 -14.61 9.91 1.57
C PHE A 196 -15.20 9.00 0.49
N HIS A 197 -14.67 9.12 -0.73
CA HIS A 197 -14.87 8.14 -1.80
C HIS A 197 -13.71 7.17 -1.93
N ASP A 198 -12.50 7.66 -1.68
CA ASP A 198 -11.30 6.83 -1.71
C ASP A 198 -11.15 6.09 -0.38
N LEU A 199 -11.29 4.77 -0.43
CA LEU A 199 -11.16 3.87 0.71
C LEU A 199 -9.74 3.88 1.30
N ASN A 200 -8.72 4.12 0.48
CA ASN A 200 -7.32 4.18 0.92
C ASN A 200 -7.05 5.47 1.69
N LEU A 201 -7.52 6.61 1.20
CA LEU A 201 -7.40 7.88 1.94
C LEU A 201 -8.13 7.80 3.28
N ALA A 202 -9.36 7.27 3.29
CA ALA A 202 -10.10 7.06 4.52
C ALA A 202 -9.37 6.09 5.48
N GLY A 203 -8.78 5.02 4.95
CA GLY A 203 -8.03 4.05 5.72
C GLY A 203 -6.72 4.58 6.31
N LEU A 204 -6.11 5.59 5.66
CA LEU A 204 -4.84 6.20 6.08
C LEU A 204 -5.02 7.28 7.15
N TYR A 205 -6.06 8.11 7.05
CA TYR A 205 -6.17 9.33 7.86
C TYR A 205 -7.23 9.28 8.95
N CYS A 206 -8.26 8.45 8.83
CA CYS A 206 -9.37 8.43 9.80
C CYS A 206 -9.06 7.51 10.99
N ASP A 207 -9.44 7.98 12.18
CA ASP A 207 -9.35 7.20 13.41
C ASP A 207 -10.46 6.11 13.43
N ARG A 208 -11.67 6.48 12.97
CA ARG A 208 -12.80 5.57 12.78
C ARG A 208 -13.54 5.86 11.49
N LEU A 209 -14.20 4.82 10.99
CA LEU A 209 -15.00 4.85 9.77
C LEU A 209 -16.42 4.39 10.05
N LEU A 210 -17.39 5.16 9.55
CA LEU A 210 -18.79 4.79 9.45
C LEU A 210 -19.10 4.38 8.02
N LEU A 211 -19.38 3.10 7.79
CA LEU A 211 -19.83 2.62 6.50
C LEU A 211 -21.36 2.64 6.43
N LEU A 212 -21.90 3.42 5.50
CA LEU A 212 -23.32 3.51 5.22
C LEU A 212 -23.72 2.69 4.00
N GLU A 213 -24.86 2.03 4.10
CA GLU A 213 -25.45 1.26 3.02
C GLU A 213 -26.97 1.43 3.05
N ASN A 214 -27.58 1.78 1.91
CA ASN A 214 -29.03 1.93 1.76
C ASN A 214 -29.73 2.83 2.80
N GLY A 215 -29.00 3.81 3.35
CA GLY A 215 -29.50 4.75 4.35
C GLY A 215 -29.30 4.33 5.79
N GLU A 216 -28.66 3.17 6.04
CA GLU A 216 -28.46 2.58 7.37
C GLU A 216 -26.97 2.41 7.66
N VAL A 217 -26.64 2.21 8.94
CA VAL A 217 -25.27 1.90 9.36
C VAL A 217 -24.98 0.43 9.09
N ASN A 218 -24.02 0.13 8.21
CA ASN A 218 -23.50 -1.22 8.05
C ASN A 218 -22.51 -1.56 9.18
N ILE A 219 -21.55 -0.66 9.43
CA ILE A 219 -20.58 -0.79 10.53
C ILE A 219 -19.98 0.56 10.91
N ASN A 220 -19.64 0.73 12.18
CA ASN A 220 -18.87 1.86 12.70
C ASN A 220 -17.69 1.33 13.53
N HIS A 221 -16.46 1.42 13.01
CA HIS A 221 -15.28 0.85 13.67
C HIS A 221 -13.97 1.47 13.15
N VAL A 222 -12.82 1.05 13.69
CA VAL A 222 -11.49 1.40 13.14
C VAL A 222 -11.33 0.91 11.68
N PRO A 223 -10.50 1.58 10.86
CA PRO A 223 -10.39 1.29 9.43
C PRO A 223 -10.14 -0.17 9.07
N ASN A 224 -9.27 -0.86 9.83
CA ASN A 224 -8.93 -2.25 9.54
C ASN A 224 -10.13 -3.20 9.64
N GLU A 225 -11.08 -2.89 10.54
CA GLU A 225 -12.28 -3.68 10.74
C GLU A 225 -13.38 -3.34 9.74
N VAL A 226 -13.51 -2.07 9.33
CA VAL A 226 -14.50 -1.62 8.34
C VAL A 226 -14.11 -2.04 6.93
N LEU A 227 -12.82 -1.89 6.59
CA LEU A 227 -12.27 -2.17 5.28
C LEU A 227 -11.81 -3.64 5.21
N LYS A 228 -12.76 -4.58 5.23
CA LYS A 228 -12.55 -6.01 4.97
C LYS A 228 -13.02 -6.36 3.56
N GLU A 229 -12.31 -7.24 2.86
CA GLU A 229 -12.58 -7.58 1.46
C GLU A 229 -14.02 -8.03 1.21
N GLY A 230 -14.54 -8.95 2.05
CA GLY A 230 -15.92 -9.44 1.92
C GLY A 230 -16.95 -8.32 2.03
N ARG A 231 -16.80 -7.45 3.02
CA ARG A 231 -17.72 -6.32 3.23
C ARG A 231 -17.66 -5.31 2.09
N ILE A 232 -16.46 -4.90 1.67
CA ILE A 232 -16.34 -3.96 0.54
C ILE A 232 -16.90 -4.57 -0.73
N ARG A 233 -16.71 -5.88 -0.95
CA ARG A 233 -17.29 -6.60 -2.08
C ARG A 233 -18.81 -6.57 -2.07
N GLU A 234 -19.44 -6.77 -0.92
CA GLU A 234 -20.89 -6.74 -0.77
C GLU A 234 -21.44 -5.32 -0.98
N VAL A 235 -20.88 -4.34 -0.26
CA VAL A 235 -21.39 -2.97 -0.23
C VAL A 235 -21.12 -2.22 -1.55
N TYR A 236 -19.90 -2.32 -2.09
CA TYR A 236 -19.50 -1.61 -3.31
C TYR A 236 -19.63 -2.47 -4.58
N ARG A 237 -20.04 -3.74 -4.46
CA ARG A 237 -20.24 -4.68 -5.59
C ARG A 237 -18.99 -4.83 -6.48
N THR A 238 -17.81 -4.73 -5.88
CA THR A 238 -16.53 -4.78 -6.60
C THR A 238 -15.53 -5.71 -5.91
N LYS A 239 -14.72 -6.43 -6.69
CA LYS A 239 -13.68 -7.29 -6.13
C LYS A 239 -12.44 -6.45 -5.85
N ILE A 240 -12.03 -6.46 -4.59
CA ILE A 240 -10.78 -5.85 -4.12
C ILE A 240 -9.95 -6.90 -3.40
N GLU A 241 -8.64 -6.64 -3.34
CA GLU A 241 -7.71 -7.30 -2.43
C GLU A 241 -7.22 -6.29 -1.39
N LYS A 242 -7.04 -6.77 -0.16
CA LYS A 242 -6.56 -6.00 0.97
C LYS A 242 -5.10 -6.35 1.23
N LEU A 243 -4.26 -5.33 1.16
CA LEU A 243 -2.84 -5.40 1.51
C LEU A 243 -2.54 -4.51 2.72
N PRO A 244 -1.50 -4.80 3.50
CA PRO A 244 -0.97 -3.85 4.47
C PRO A 244 -0.27 -2.70 3.73
N HIS A 245 -0.46 -1.47 4.19
CA HIS A 245 0.29 -0.34 3.65
C HIS A 245 1.79 -0.49 3.98
N PRO A 246 2.71 -0.22 3.03
CA PRO A 246 4.13 -0.57 3.18
C PRO A 246 4.89 0.22 4.25
N ARG A 247 4.34 1.35 4.73
CA ARG A 247 5.03 2.25 5.68
C ARG A 247 4.27 2.57 6.96
N VAL A 248 2.96 2.33 7.01
CA VAL A 248 2.12 2.72 8.15
C VAL A 248 1.11 1.62 8.46
N PRO A 249 0.61 1.49 9.70
CA PRO A 249 -0.32 0.43 10.10
C PRO A 249 -1.76 0.71 9.60
N ALA A 250 -1.92 0.81 8.29
CA ALA A 250 -3.19 1.09 7.62
C ALA A 250 -3.49 0.04 6.55
N PRO A 251 -4.77 -0.26 6.28
CA PRO A 251 -5.16 -1.12 5.18
C PRO A 251 -5.04 -0.38 3.83
N GLN A 252 -4.62 -1.11 2.80
CA GLN A 252 -4.60 -0.64 1.42
C GLN A 252 -5.44 -1.58 0.55
N MET A 253 -6.35 -1.01 -0.22
CA MET A 253 -7.24 -1.70 -1.14
C MET A 253 -6.75 -1.52 -2.57
N VAL A 254 -6.61 -2.65 -3.25
CA VAL A 254 -6.26 -2.72 -4.67
C VAL A 254 -7.41 -3.33 -5.46
N LEU A 255 -7.71 -2.73 -6.60
CA LEU A 255 -8.74 -3.21 -7.51
C LEU A 255 -8.24 -4.47 -8.22
N VAL A 256 -9.09 -5.50 -8.29
CA VAL A 256 -8.81 -6.72 -9.05
C VAL A 256 -9.55 -6.64 -10.39
N PRO A 257 -8.86 -6.46 -11.52
CA PRO A 257 -9.50 -6.39 -12.83
C PRO A 257 -10.13 -7.75 -13.19
N LYS A 258 -11.26 -7.71 -13.91
CA LYS A 258 -11.84 -8.91 -14.53
C LYS A 258 -10.95 -9.33 -15.70
N ARG A 259 -10.28 -10.48 -15.61
CA ARG A 259 -9.60 -11.08 -16.77
C ARG A 259 -10.63 -11.77 -17.68
N SER A 260 -10.52 -11.56 -18.99
CA SER A 260 -11.36 -12.23 -19.99
C SER A 260 -11.03 -13.72 -20.04
N GLN A 261 -12.05 -14.59 -19.98
CA GLN A 261 -11.88 -16.05 -20.06
C GLN A 261 -11.16 -16.52 -21.34
N ALA A 262 -11.14 -15.71 -22.40
CA ALA A 262 -10.45 -15.99 -23.65
C ALA A 262 -8.91 -16.05 -23.52
N GLU A 263 -8.30 -15.39 -22.53
CA GLU A 263 -6.84 -15.44 -22.30
C GLU A 263 -6.38 -16.71 -21.57
N SER A 264 -7.31 -17.54 -21.08
CA SER A 264 -7.03 -18.71 -20.22
C SER A 264 -7.02 -20.06 -20.94
N GLN A 265 -7.07 -20.11 -22.27
CA GLN A 265 -7.20 -21.38 -23.00
C GLN A 265 -5.89 -22.18 -23.13
N SER A 266 -4.73 -21.57 -22.89
CA SER A 266 -3.45 -22.29 -22.79
C SER A 266 -2.82 -22.00 -21.44
N VAL A 267 -2.66 -23.04 -20.61
CA VAL A 267 -1.93 -22.95 -19.34
C VAL A 267 -0.47 -22.67 -19.69
N ASN A 268 -0.02 -21.47 -19.35
CA ASN A 268 1.37 -21.09 -19.48
C ASN A 268 2.25 -22.04 -18.64
N ARG A 269 3.20 -22.72 -19.28
CA ARG A 269 4.12 -23.69 -18.65
C ARG A 269 5.55 -23.25 -18.88
N ILE A 270 6.30 -23.04 -17.79
CA ILE A 270 7.72 -22.69 -17.79
C ILE A 270 8.52 -23.97 -17.69
N ASP A 271 9.46 -24.16 -18.61
CA ASP A 271 10.41 -25.26 -18.63
C ASP A 271 11.78 -24.80 -19.18
N ARG A 272 12.64 -25.77 -19.51
CA ARG A 272 14.00 -25.52 -20.00
C ARG A 272 14.05 -24.73 -21.32
N SER A 273 13.01 -24.77 -22.15
CA SER A 273 12.99 -24.08 -23.45
C SER A 273 13.13 -22.57 -23.35
N TYR A 274 12.77 -21.98 -22.20
CA TYR A 274 12.91 -20.56 -21.93
C TYR A 274 14.28 -20.14 -21.39
N LEU A 275 15.15 -21.11 -21.04
CA LEU A 275 16.47 -20.85 -20.45
C LEU A 275 17.56 -20.78 -21.54
N GLU A 276 18.17 -19.60 -21.68
CA GLU A 276 19.36 -19.36 -22.48
C GLU A 276 20.61 -19.39 -21.59
N VAL A 277 21.64 -20.12 -22.03
CA VAL A 277 22.92 -20.25 -21.32
C VAL A 277 24.03 -19.68 -22.20
N LYS A 278 24.62 -18.56 -21.78
CA LYS A 278 25.81 -17.94 -22.40
C LYS A 278 27.05 -18.23 -21.55
N GLU A 279 28.18 -17.65 -21.95
CA GLU A 279 29.47 -17.80 -21.25
C GLU A 279 29.40 -17.32 -19.79
N ASP A 280 28.99 -16.06 -19.61
CA ASP A 280 28.96 -15.39 -18.31
C ASP A 280 27.54 -15.02 -17.86
N LEU A 281 26.52 -15.54 -18.55
CA LEU A 281 25.13 -15.18 -18.31
C LEU A 281 24.17 -16.36 -18.44
N LEU A 282 23.29 -16.53 -17.45
CA LEU A 282 22.05 -17.29 -17.57
C LEU A 282 20.89 -16.33 -17.69
N VAL A 283 20.02 -16.55 -18.69
CA VAL A 283 18.81 -15.74 -18.86
C VAL A 283 17.63 -16.64 -19.11
N LEU A 284 16.57 -16.51 -18.31
CA LEU A 284 15.26 -17.09 -18.59
C LEU A 284 14.28 -15.97 -18.94
N ARG A 285 13.60 -16.09 -20.09
CA ARG A 285 12.65 -15.08 -20.57
C ARG A 285 11.28 -15.70 -20.80
N THR A 286 10.24 -15.12 -20.23
CA THR A 286 8.87 -15.59 -20.41
C THR A 286 8.05 -14.60 -21.24
N PRO A 287 7.16 -15.09 -22.14
CA PRO A 287 6.28 -14.21 -22.91
C PRO A 287 5.17 -13.59 -22.05
N PHE A 288 5.00 -14.05 -20.82
CA PHE A 288 4.03 -13.57 -19.83
C PHE A 288 4.73 -13.25 -18.50
N PRO A 289 4.24 -12.30 -17.71
CA PRO A 289 4.83 -11.99 -16.40
C PRO A 289 4.50 -13.08 -15.38
N LEU A 290 5.47 -13.37 -14.51
CA LEU A 290 5.32 -14.25 -13.36
C LEU A 290 5.23 -13.43 -12.10
N LYS A 291 4.41 -13.86 -11.14
CA LYS A 291 4.47 -13.30 -9.80
C LYS A 291 5.70 -13.85 -9.10
N THR A 292 6.53 -12.98 -8.55
CA THR A 292 7.84 -13.32 -8.02
C THR A 292 7.97 -12.94 -6.55
N MET A 293 8.78 -13.71 -5.82
CA MET A 293 9.35 -13.34 -4.52
C MET A 293 10.84 -13.67 -4.56
N SER A 294 11.70 -12.66 -4.40
CA SER A 294 13.13 -12.77 -4.72
C SER A 294 14.03 -12.03 -3.74
N SER A 295 15.21 -12.60 -3.45
CA SER A 295 16.34 -11.93 -2.80
C SER A 295 17.46 -11.54 -3.79
N GLY A 296 17.12 -11.35 -5.07
CA GLY A 296 18.04 -10.89 -6.10
C GLY A 296 18.57 -9.47 -5.87
N VAL A 297 19.60 -9.09 -6.62
CA VAL A 297 20.22 -7.75 -6.62
C VAL A 297 19.26 -6.70 -7.20
N THR A 298 18.63 -7.03 -8.33
CA THR A 298 17.53 -6.27 -8.94
C THR A 298 16.25 -7.09 -8.90
N GLY A 299 15.10 -6.43 -8.79
CA GLY A 299 13.82 -7.12 -8.62
C GLY A 299 13.69 -7.87 -7.28
N SER A 300 14.32 -7.35 -6.21
CA SER A 300 14.18 -7.88 -4.85
C SER A 300 12.80 -7.61 -4.27
N GLY A 301 12.30 -8.50 -3.42
CA GLY A 301 10.97 -8.40 -2.83
C GLY A 301 9.93 -9.13 -3.68
N THR A 302 8.69 -8.65 -3.64
CA THR A 302 7.57 -9.20 -4.42
C THR A 302 7.30 -8.36 -5.66
N GLY A 303 7.05 -8.99 -6.80
CA GLY A 303 6.79 -8.27 -8.04
C GLY A 303 6.17 -9.12 -9.15
N TRP A 304 6.09 -8.53 -10.34
CA TRP A 304 5.76 -9.23 -11.58
C TRP A 304 6.93 -9.07 -12.55
N ASN A 305 7.57 -10.17 -12.94
CA ASN A 305 8.77 -10.14 -13.77
C ASN A 305 8.67 -11.13 -14.93
N ARG A 306 9.35 -10.81 -16.03
CA ARG A 306 9.42 -11.63 -17.26
C ARG A 306 10.81 -12.15 -17.55
N ILE A 307 11.81 -11.54 -16.92
CA ILE A 307 13.22 -11.77 -17.20
C ILE A 307 13.89 -12.17 -15.90
N PHE A 308 14.64 -13.27 -15.94
CA PHE A 308 15.39 -13.80 -14.81
C PHE A 308 16.82 -14.00 -15.24
N LEU A 309 17.75 -13.36 -14.55
CA LEU A 309 19.12 -13.25 -15.01
C LEU A 309 20.10 -13.56 -13.89
N ASN A 310 21.10 -14.39 -14.17
CA ASN A 310 22.20 -14.68 -13.25
C ASN A 310 23.52 -14.45 -13.99
N ARG A 311 24.26 -13.44 -13.55
CA ARG A 311 25.49 -12.96 -14.18
C ARG A 311 26.71 -13.46 -13.41
N HIS A 312 27.70 -13.97 -14.13
CA HIS A 312 29.01 -14.23 -13.56
C HIS A 312 29.76 -12.91 -13.30
N VAL A 313 30.35 -12.76 -12.12
CA VAL A 313 31.24 -11.65 -11.76
C VAL A 313 32.52 -12.18 -11.13
N SER A 314 33.60 -11.42 -11.23
CA SER A 314 34.88 -11.76 -10.59
C SER A 314 34.71 -11.87 -9.07
N LYS A 315 35.53 -12.71 -8.41
CA LYS A 315 35.57 -12.80 -6.94
C LYS A 315 35.97 -11.48 -6.28
N ASN A 316 36.72 -10.65 -6.98
CA ASN A 316 37.17 -9.33 -6.51
C ASN A 316 36.25 -8.20 -7.01
N TYR A 317 35.03 -8.51 -7.42
CA TYR A 317 34.07 -7.54 -7.91
C TYR A 317 33.68 -6.55 -6.80
N ASP A 318 33.67 -5.25 -7.12
CA ASP A 318 33.29 -4.20 -6.18
C ASP A 318 31.77 -4.20 -5.98
N CYS A 319 31.33 -4.57 -4.78
CA CYS A 319 29.92 -4.61 -4.42
C CYS A 319 29.40 -3.30 -3.81
N SER A 320 30.16 -2.20 -3.80
CA SER A 320 29.73 -0.94 -3.18
C SER A 320 28.45 -0.35 -3.82
N ASP A 321 28.31 -0.45 -5.15
CA ASP A 321 27.13 0.01 -5.91
C ASP A 321 26.53 -1.07 -6.81
N HIS A 322 26.55 -2.32 -6.35
CA HIS A 322 26.11 -3.50 -7.10
C HIS A 322 24.66 -3.41 -7.63
N ARG A 323 23.78 -2.62 -7.01
CA ARG A 323 22.38 -2.47 -7.46
C ARG A 323 22.26 -1.56 -8.67
N ALA A 324 22.90 -0.40 -8.66
CA ALA A 324 22.87 0.51 -9.81
C ALA A 324 23.63 -0.11 -10.99
N GLU A 325 24.81 -0.70 -10.74
CA GLU A 325 25.59 -1.38 -11.78
C GLU A 325 24.80 -2.51 -12.44
N MET A 326 24.09 -3.33 -11.65
CA MET A 326 23.27 -4.39 -12.22
C MET A 326 22.14 -3.85 -13.08
N ALA A 327 21.51 -2.75 -12.65
CA ALA A 327 20.44 -2.12 -13.43
C ALA A 327 20.98 -1.55 -14.75
N ASP A 328 22.17 -0.96 -14.74
CA ASP A 328 22.81 -0.45 -15.95
C ASP A 328 23.25 -1.57 -16.88
N PHE A 329 23.86 -2.64 -16.36
CA PHE A 329 24.18 -3.84 -17.13
C PHE A 329 22.93 -4.44 -17.82
N VAL A 330 21.81 -4.53 -17.09
CA VAL A 330 20.54 -5.02 -17.64
C VAL A 330 20.08 -4.15 -18.81
N ARG A 331 20.22 -2.82 -18.71
CA ARG A 331 19.90 -1.90 -19.83
C ARG A 331 20.84 -2.08 -21.02
N GLU A 332 22.14 -2.23 -20.77
CA GLU A 332 23.16 -2.40 -21.83
C GLU A 332 22.90 -3.64 -22.69
N ILE A 333 22.42 -4.72 -22.10
CA ILE A 333 22.04 -5.95 -22.83
C ILE A 333 20.63 -5.90 -23.43
N GLY A 334 20.01 -4.70 -23.46
CA GLY A 334 18.71 -4.44 -24.07
C GLY A 334 17.53 -4.99 -23.26
N LEU A 335 17.63 -4.99 -21.93
CA LEU A 335 16.57 -5.46 -21.03
C LEU A 335 16.10 -4.36 -20.09
N GLU A 336 14.87 -4.51 -19.61
CA GLU A 336 14.24 -3.57 -18.70
C GLU A 336 14.46 -3.98 -17.24
N PRO A 337 15.14 -3.16 -16.41
CA PRO A 337 15.36 -3.47 -14.99
C PRO A 337 14.06 -3.68 -14.21
N GLY A 338 12.99 -2.95 -14.55
CA GLY A 338 11.69 -3.08 -13.89
C GLY A 338 11.00 -4.43 -14.13
N GLU A 339 11.31 -5.13 -15.24
CA GLU A 339 10.78 -6.46 -15.56
C GLU A 339 11.75 -7.60 -15.22
N THR A 340 12.92 -7.28 -14.65
CA THR A 340 14.04 -8.21 -14.47
C THR A 340 14.32 -8.52 -13.00
N VAL A 341 14.40 -9.81 -12.67
CA VAL A 341 15.08 -10.27 -11.45
C VAL A 341 16.52 -10.63 -11.80
N GLY A 342 17.47 -9.85 -11.29
CA GLY A 342 18.89 -10.03 -11.53
C GLY A 342 19.62 -10.58 -10.30
N MET A 343 20.45 -11.59 -10.51
CA MET A 343 21.38 -12.15 -9.53
C MET A 343 22.81 -12.10 -10.07
N MET A 344 23.77 -12.11 -9.17
CA MET A 344 25.20 -12.18 -9.49
C MET A 344 25.81 -13.41 -8.83
N THR A 345 26.81 -14.00 -9.46
CA THR A 345 27.56 -15.11 -8.88
C THR A 345 29.05 -15.10 -9.21
N ALA A 346 29.88 -15.46 -8.24
CA ALA A 346 31.31 -15.70 -8.48
C ALA A 346 31.61 -17.06 -9.13
N VAL A 347 30.58 -17.85 -9.44
CA VAL A 347 30.67 -19.18 -10.06
C VAL A 347 30.44 -19.07 -11.56
N TYR A 348 31.11 -19.92 -12.36
CA TYR A 348 30.80 -20.01 -13.78
C TYR A 348 29.37 -20.51 -13.98
N VAL A 349 28.55 -19.71 -14.64
CA VAL A 349 27.13 -20.01 -14.85
C VAL A 349 26.90 -21.27 -15.72
N LYS A 350 27.89 -21.66 -16.53
CA LYS A 350 27.91 -22.95 -17.26
C LYS A 350 27.84 -24.17 -16.32
N ASP A 351 28.23 -24.03 -15.06
CA ASP A 351 28.19 -25.12 -14.06
C ASP A 351 26.81 -25.25 -13.37
N HIS A 352 25.78 -24.56 -13.85
CA HIS A 352 24.42 -24.71 -13.34
C HIS A 352 23.90 -26.15 -13.44
N SER A 353 22.94 -26.46 -12.58
CA SER A 353 22.03 -27.59 -12.75
C SER A 353 20.62 -27.06 -12.95
N SER A 354 19.86 -27.67 -13.86
CA SER A 354 18.44 -27.40 -14.00
C SER A 354 17.65 -28.67 -14.24
N LYS A 355 16.49 -28.76 -13.60
CA LYS A 355 15.61 -29.92 -13.66
C LYS A 355 14.15 -29.51 -13.63
N PHE A 356 13.34 -30.27 -14.35
CA PHE A 356 11.90 -30.09 -14.45
C PHE A 356 11.20 -31.25 -13.74
N TYR A 357 10.19 -30.93 -12.93
CA TYR A 357 9.42 -31.87 -12.12
C TYR A 357 7.93 -31.64 -12.35
N GLU A 358 7.14 -32.70 -12.40
CA GLU A 358 5.70 -32.66 -12.66
C GLU A 358 4.99 -33.56 -11.66
N ASP A 359 3.87 -33.08 -11.11
CA ASP A 359 3.01 -33.83 -10.20
C ASP A 359 1.55 -33.56 -10.54
N GLY A 360 1.04 -34.32 -11.52
CA GLY A 360 -0.35 -34.28 -11.96
C GLY A 360 -0.80 -32.91 -12.48
N THR A 361 -1.26 -32.06 -11.58
CA THR A 361 -1.95 -30.79 -11.87
C THR A 361 -1.03 -29.57 -11.94
N PHE A 362 0.21 -29.68 -11.46
CA PHE A 362 1.20 -28.58 -11.52
C PHE A 362 2.61 -29.11 -11.81
N SER A 363 3.53 -28.19 -12.10
CA SER A 363 4.94 -28.52 -12.33
C SER A 363 5.88 -27.46 -11.80
N VAL A 364 7.14 -27.85 -11.57
CA VAL A 364 8.19 -27.00 -11.03
C VAL A 364 9.45 -27.13 -11.87
N TYR A 365 10.03 -26.01 -12.27
CA TYR A 365 11.34 -25.95 -12.92
C TYR A 365 12.35 -25.30 -11.97
N VAL A 366 13.42 -26.01 -11.64
CA VAL A 366 14.46 -25.57 -10.71
C VAL A 366 15.75 -25.31 -11.47
N VAL A 367 16.40 -24.18 -11.22
CA VAL A 367 17.73 -23.84 -11.74
C VAL A 367 18.62 -23.41 -10.58
N VAL A 368 19.81 -23.99 -10.44
CA VAL A 368 20.76 -23.67 -9.38
C VAL A 368 22.15 -23.46 -9.97
N THR A 369 22.81 -22.35 -9.60
CA THR A 369 24.26 -22.21 -9.68
C THR A 369 24.81 -22.28 -8.28
N ALA A 370 25.82 -23.12 -8.03
CA ALA A 370 26.37 -23.30 -6.70
C ALA A 370 27.90 -23.43 -6.72
N GLY A 371 28.51 -22.71 -5.79
CA GLY A 371 29.92 -22.77 -5.44
C GLY A 371 30.06 -22.66 -3.92
N VAL A 372 31.15 -23.19 -3.40
CA VAL A 372 31.36 -23.36 -1.95
C VAL A 372 32.57 -22.56 -1.46
N GLY A 373 33.04 -21.60 -2.25
CA GLY A 373 34.24 -20.81 -1.95
C GLY A 373 34.10 -19.92 -0.72
N ASN A 374 32.89 -19.38 -0.49
CA ASN A 374 32.56 -18.51 0.63
C ASN A 374 31.46 -19.16 1.50
N ALA A 375 31.60 -20.47 1.76
CA ALA A 375 30.64 -21.20 2.57
C ALA A 375 30.69 -20.73 4.03
N VAL A 376 29.51 -20.55 4.64
CA VAL A 376 29.35 -19.99 5.98
C VAL A 376 28.41 -20.86 6.80
N ASP A 377 28.75 -21.08 8.07
CA ASP A 377 27.81 -21.56 9.09
C ASP A 377 27.04 -20.38 9.66
N ALA A 378 25.76 -20.26 9.29
CA ALA A 378 24.93 -19.13 9.70
C ALA A 378 24.81 -19.00 11.23
N SER A 379 24.93 -20.12 11.97
CA SER A 379 24.87 -20.14 13.44
C SER A 379 26.13 -19.59 14.12
N LYS A 380 27.23 -19.43 13.36
CA LYS A 380 28.52 -18.90 13.83
C LYS A 380 29.02 -17.74 12.97
N SER A 381 28.08 -17.03 12.33
CA SER A 381 28.38 -15.93 11.40
C SER A 381 29.11 -14.74 12.07
N GLU A 382 29.02 -14.59 13.40
CA GLU A 382 29.78 -13.60 14.17
C GLU A 382 31.31 -13.72 14.06
N ALA A 383 31.81 -14.91 13.70
CA ALA A 383 33.24 -15.14 13.47
C ALA A 383 33.74 -14.54 12.14
N HIS A 384 32.82 -14.14 11.25
CA HIS A 384 33.15 -13.56 9.95
C HIS A 384 33.14 -12.03 10.02
N SER A 385 34.10 -11.40 9.34
CA SER A 385 34.03 -9.95 9.08
C SER A 385 33.02 -9.66 7.97
N TYR A 386 32.18 -8.66 8.16
CA TYR A 386 31.21 -8.25 7.14
C TYR A 386 31.91 -7.58 5.96
N HIS A 387 31.98 -8.29 4.83
CA HIS A 387 32.36 -7.76 3.53
C HIS A 387 31.31 -8.16 2.51
N LEU A 388 30.85 -7.22 1.68
CA LEU A 388 30.02 -7.60 0.54
C LEU A 388 30.89 -8.33 -0.48
N THR A 389 30.66 -9.63 -0.62
CA THR A 389 31.22 -10.44 -1.70
C THR A 389 30.07 -11.03 -2.54
N PRO A 390 30.27 -11.27 -3.84
CA PRO A 390 29.26 -11.90 -4.67
C PRO A 390 28.86 -13.28 -4.14
N GLY A 391 27.55 -13.57 -4.21
CA GLY A 391 26.98 -14.85 -3.80
C GLY A 391 27.55 -16.02 -4.59
N THR A 392 27.65 -17.18 -3.95
CA THR A 392 28.08 -18.40 -4.64
C THR A 392 26.96 -19.42 -4.84
N ILE A 393 25.79 -19.26 -4.20
CA ILE A 393 24.63 -20.11 -4.45
C ILE A 393 23.41 -19.26 -4.81
N ASN A 394 22.95 -19.39 -6.06
CA ASN A 394 21.73 -18.77 -6.56
C ASN A 394 20.74 -19.87 -6.95
N THR A 395 19.52 -19.79 -6.39
CA THR A 395 18.47 -20.79 -6.59
C THR A 395 17.23 -20.14 -7.20
N TRP A 396 16.79 -20.67 -8.34
CA TRP A 396 15.56 -20.28 -9.02
C TRP A 396 14.56 -21.43 -8.99
N VAL A 397 13.35 -21.14 -8.56
CA VAL A 397 12.24 -22.09 -8.56
C VAL A 397 11.07 -21.46 -9.29
N PHE A 398 10.72 -22.01 -10.44
CA PHE A 398 9.57 -21.61 -11.23
C PHE A 398 8.44 -22.60 -10.99
N VAL A 399 7.28 -22.12 -10.56
CA VAL A 399 6.09 -22.94 -10.29
C VAL A 399 5.01 -22.64 -11.32
N ASN A 400 4.63 -23.66 -12.08
CA ASN A 400 3.50 -23.59 -13.00
C ASN A 400 2.21 -23.86 -12.22
N GLY A 401 1.74 -22.85 -11.50
CA GLY A 401 0.60 -22.92 -10.59
C GLY A 401 0.19 -21.54 -10.05
N ASN A 402 -0.90 -21.51 -9.29
CA ASN A 402 -1.45 -20.32 -8.64
C ASN A 402 -1.18 -20.36 -7.13
N LEU A 403 -0.22 -19.56 -6.67
CA LEU A 403 0.28 -19.58 -5.29
C LEU A 403 -0.27 -18.42 -4.46
N THR A 404 -0.60 -18.73 -3.20
CA THR A 404 -0.83 -17.74 -2.14
C THR A 404 0.49 -17.11 -1.66
N GLU A 405 0.43 -15.98 -0.98
CA GLU A 405 1.61 -15.38 -0.30
C GLU A 405 2.22 -16.35 0.72
N GLU A 406 1.39 -17.10 1.44
CA GLU A 406 1.85 -18.13 2.37
C GLU A 406 2.63 -19.24 1.66
N ALA A 407 2.15 -19.72 0.51
CA ALA A 407 2.86 -20.69 -0.30
C ALA A 407 4.21 -20.15 -0.79
N PHE A 408 4.31 -18.88 -1.21
CA PHE A 408 5.60 -18.27 -1.59
C PHE A 408 6.62 -18.30 -0.44
N ILE A 409 6.19 -17.93 0.78
CA ILE A 409 7.06 -17.96 1.96
C ILE A 409 7.51 -19.39 2.26
N GLN A 410 6.57 -20.34 2.25
CA GLN A 410 6.88 -21.75 2.50
C GLN A 410 7.80 -22.36 1.42
N CYS A 411 7.67 -21.95 0.16
CA CYS A 411 8.60 -22.35 -0.91
C CYS A 411 10.04 -21.95 -0.58
N ILE A 412 10.26 -20.72 -0.12
CA ILE A 412 11.59 -20.21 0.27
C ILE A 412 12.15 -21.01 1.44
N MET A 413 11.33 -21.29 2.47
CA MET A 413 11.74 -22.10 3.62
C MET A 413 12.17 -23.51 3.19
N THR A 414 11.30 -24.22 2.48
CA THR A 414 11.55 -25.58 1.99
C THR A 414 12.79 -25.66 1.09
N ALA A 415 12.96 -24.69 0.20
CA ALA A 415 14.15 -24.61 -0.67
C ALA A 415 15.44 -24.35 0.14
N THR A 416 15.38 -23.49 1.17
CA THR A 416 16.53 -23.19 2.02
C THR A 416 16.94 -24.40 2.86
N GLU A 417 15.98 -25.14 3.41
CA GLU A 417 16.21 -26.41 4.12
C GLU A 417 16.86 -27.45 3.21
N ALA A 418 16.35 -27.61 1.98
CA ALA A 418 16.89 -28.54 0.99
C ALA A 418 18.32 -28.19 0.56
N LYS A 419 18.61 -26.91 0.32
CA LYS A 419 19.95 -26.40 0.05
C LYS A 419 20.90 -26.70 1.21
N THR A 420 20.48 -26.41 2.45
CA THR A 420 21.26 -26.68 3.66
C THR A 420 21.60 -28.16 3.77
N ARG A 421 20.62 -29.04 3.50
CA ARG A 421 20.84 -30.49 3.48
C ARG A 421 21.84 -30.90 2.40
N ALA A 422 21.78 -30.31 1.21
CA ALA A 422 22.75 -30.56 0.15
C ALA A 422 24.18 -30.19 0.56
N LEU A 423 24.37 -29.05 1.22
CA LEU A 423 25.68 -28.64 1.75
C LEU A 423 26.22 -29.61 2.81
N TYR A 424 25.36 -30.04 3.73
CA TYR A 424 25.69 -31.03 4.75
C TYR A 424 26.16 -32.35 4.13
N ASP A 425 25.38 -32.91 3.18
CA ASP A 425 25.70 -34.19 2.53
C ASP A 425 26.94 -34.10 1.62
N GLN A 426 27.22 -32.92 1.06
CA GLN A 426 28.48 -32.64 0.36
C GLN A 426 29.65 -32.31 1.30
N LYS A 427 29.44 -32.35 2.62
CA LYS A 427 30.45 -32.05 3.66
C LYS A 427 31.13 -30.69 3.47
N VAL A 428 30.36 -29.70 3.03
CA VAL A 428 30.86 -28.34 2.84
C VAL A 428 31.17 -27.74 4.21
N LYS A 429 32.38 -27.20 4.36
CA LYS A 429 32.82 -26.58 5.61
C LYS A 429 32.95 -25.07 5.44
N ASP A 430 32.64 -24.38 6.52
CA ASP A 430 33.03 -22.99 6.71
C ASP A 430 34.55 -22.92 6.91
N ALA A 431 35.24 -22.13 6.09
CA ALA A 431 36.69 -22.02 6.11
C ALA A 431 37.23 -21.31 7.37
N VAL A 432 36.41 -20.46 8.01
CA VAL A 432 36.79 -19.67 9.18
C VAL A 432 36.57 -20.49 10.46
N THR A 433 35.40 -21.10 10.59
CA THR A 433 34.99 -21.79 11.83
C THR A 433 35.28 -23.29 11.82
N GLY A 434 35.51 -23.88 10.64
CA GLY A 434 35.73 -25.31 10.45
C GLY A 434 34.48 -26.19 10.64
N THR A 435 33.32 -25.60 10.93
CA THR A 435 32.04 -26.29 11.08
C THR A 435 31.38 -26.56 9.72
N ILE A 436 30.25 -27.28 9.73
CA ILE A 436 29.48 -27.53 8.51
C ILE A 436 28.75 -26.24 8.09
N ALA A 437 28.92 -25.85 6.84
CA ALA A 437 28.25 -24.68 6.30
C ALA A 437 26.76 -24.93 6.08
N THR A 438 25.95 -23.90 6.31
CA THR A 438 24.50 -23.92 6.06
C THR A 438 24.09 -23.02 4.89
N GLY A 439 25.03 -22.22 4.38
CA GLY A 439 24.84 -21.37 3.22
C GLY A 439 26.16 -20.75 2.77
N THR A 440 26.06 -19.61 2.11
CA THR A 440 27.21 -18.75 1.77
C THR A 440 26.94 -17.33 2.25
N SER A 441 27.96 -16.46 2.22
CA SER A 441 27.87 -15.07 2.68
C SER A 441 26.68 -14.28 2.10
N THR A 442 26.27 -14.61 0.87
CA THR A 442 25.28 -13.86 0.08
C THR A 442 24.47 -14.79 -0.83
N ASP A 443 23.73 -15.73 -0.25
CA ASP A 443 22.84 -16.61 -1.03
C ASP A 443 21.63 -15.84 -1.58
N SER A 444 21.31 -16.06 -2.86
CA SER A 444 20.08 -15.55 -3.46
C SER A 444 19.11 -16.67 -3.80
N ILE A 445 17.83 -16.44 -3.52
CA ILE A 445 16.74 -17.34 -3.86
C ILE A 445 15.61 -16.55 -4.50
N MET A 446 14.97 -17.16 -5.50
CA MET A 446 13.79 -16.60 -6.15
C MET A 446 12.79 -17.69 -6.45
N ILE A 447 11.54 -17.42 -6.07
CA ILE A 447 10.37 -18.21 -6.42
C ILE A 447 9.55 -17.38 -7.40
N ALA A 448 9.16 -17.95 -8.53
CA ALA A 448 8.32 -17.30 -9.52
C ALA A 448 7.16 -18.22 -9.92
N ALA A 449 5.94 -17.71 -9.99
CA ALA A 449 4.75 -18.49 -10.32
C ALA A 449 3.96 -17.89 -11.48
N THR A 450 3.36 -18.76 -12.30
CA THR A 450 2.51 -18.34 -13.43
C THR A 450 1.20 -17.68 -13.00
N GLN A 451 0.76 -17.93 -11.76
CA GLN A 451 -0.54 -17.48 -11.23
C GLN A 451 -1.72 -17.97 -12.10
N GLN A 452 -1.54 -19.17 -12.67
CA GLN A 452 -2.50 -19.88 -13.52
C GLN A 452 -2.44 -21.39 -13.19
N GLY A 453 -3.53 -22.12 -13.45
CA GLY A 453 -3.59 -23.56 -13.17
C GLY A 453 -4.00 -23.87 -11.73
N GLU A 454 -3.45 -24.95 -11.18
CA GLU A 454 -3.80 -25.46 -9.84
C GLU A 454 -3.60 -24.39 -8.76
N TYR A 455 -4.57 -24.26 -7.85
CA TYR A 455 -4.47 -23.37 -6.70
C TYR A 455 -3.72 -24.07 -5.57
N LEU A 456 -2.55 -23.53 -5.22
CA LEU A 456 -1.62 -24.09 -4.25
C LEU A 456 -1.56 -23.17 -3.04
N GLU A 457 -2.29 -23.55 -1.99
CA GLU A 457 -2.42 -22.78 -0.77
C GLU A 457 -1.17 -22.89 0.13
N TYR A 458 -0.49 -24.04 0.10
CA TYR A 458 0.64 -24.37 0.98
C TYR A 458 1.81 -25.04 0.23
N ALA A 459 3.02 -24.74 0.65
CA ALA A 459 4.28 -25.28 0.10
C ALA A 459 5.24 -25.84 1.17
N GLY A 460 4.74 -26.12 2.38
CA GLY A 460 5.51 -26.75 3.45
C GLY A 460 6.07 -28.12 3.04
N THR A 461 7.10 -28.59 3.74
CA THR A 461 8.00 -29.69 3.30
C THR A 461 7.28 -31.00 2.90
N ILE A 462 6.10 -31.30 3.46
CA ILE A 462 5.33 -32.52 3.14
C ILE A 462 4.20 -32.32 2.13
N THR A 463 3.87 -31.07 1.78
CA THR A 463 2.85 -30.78 0.77
C THR A 463 3.32 -31.23 -0.61
N PRO A 464 2.41 -31.45 -1.59
CA PRO A 464 2.79 -31.82 -2.95
C PRO A 464 3.85 -30.87 -3.54
N LEU A 465 3.61 -29.56 -3.42
CA LEU A 465 4.55 -28.54 -3.89
C LEU A 465 5.87 -28.56 -3.10
N GLY A 466 5.81 -28.66 -1.77
CA GLY A 466 7.02 -28.70 -0.94
C GLY A 466 7.91 -29.91 -1.20
N LYS A 467 7.32 -31.10 -1.43
CA LYS A 467 8.06 -32.32 -1.80
C LYS A 467 8.88 -32.14 -3.08
N ILE A 468 8.28 -31.54 -4.11
CA ILE A 468 8.95 -31.29 -5.39
C ILE A 468 10.05 -30.25 -5.23
N ILE A 469 9.76 -29.13 -4.56
CA ILE A 469 10.75 -28.07 -4.33
C ILE A 469 11.93 -28.61 -3.52
N GLY A 470 11.65 -29.31 -2.42
CA GLY A 470 12.68 -29.89 -1.56
C GLY A 470 13.58 -30.86 -2.32
N LYS A 471 12.99 -31.79 -3.07
CA LYS A 471 13.73 -32.73 -3.93
C LYS A 471 14.53 -31.99 -5.00
N GLY A 472 13.90 -31.07 -5.72
CA GLY A 472 14.50 -30.37 -6.86
C GLY A 472 15.66 -29.48 -6.48
N VAL A 473 15.50 -28.68 -5.43
CA VAL A 473 16.57 -27.80 -4.93
C VAL A 473 17.72 -28.63 -4.38
N TYR A 474 17.46 -29.70 -3.62
CA TYR A 474 18.51 -30.59 -3.13
C TYR A 474 19.32 -31.20 -4.28
N GLU A 475 18.65 -31.84 -5.24
CA GLU A 475 19.32 -32.51 -6.36
C GLU A 475 20.12 -31.54 -7.23
N CYS A 476 19.53 -30.39 -7.59
CA CYS A 476 20.20 -29.38 -8.42
C CYS A 476 21.40 -28.75 -7.69
N THR A 477 21.28 -28.50 -6.37
CA THR A 477 22.38 -27.96 -5.56
C THR A 477 23.56 -28.93 -5.50
N VAL A 478 23.29 -30.21 -5.21
CA VAL A 478 24.35 -31.24 -5.19
C VAL A 478 25.05 -31.35 -6.54
N GLU A 479 24.30 -31.34 -7.64
CA GLU A 479 24.88 -31.44 -8.99
C GLU A 479 25.71 -30.20 -9.34
N ALA A 480 25.23 -28.99 -9.06
CA ALA A 480 25.93 -27.75 -9.33
C ALA A 480 27.25 -27.64 -8.53
N ILE A 481 27.24 -28.01 -7.24
CA ILE A 481 28.46 -28.07 -6.41
C ILE A 481 29.49 -29.03 -7.04
N LYS A 482 29.06 -30.21 -7.46
CA LYS A 482 29.95 -31.21 -8.07
C LYS A 482 30.55 -30.72 -9.40
N LYS A 483 29.76 -30.02 -10.23
CA LYS A 483 30.26 -29.41 -11.48
C LYS A 483 31.33 -28.36 -11.19
N SER A 484 31.04 -27.43 -10.27
CA SER A 484 31.98 -26.38 -9.87
C SER A 484 33.28 -26.95 -9.30
N GLN A 485 33.21 -27.97 -8.43
CA GLN A 485 34.40 -28.61 -7.86
C GLN A 485 35.25 -29.36 -8.89
N ARG A 486 34.63 -30.00 -9.90
CA ARG A 486 35.38 -30.70 -10.96
C ARG A 486 36.21 -29.71 -11.79
N ARG A 487 35.66 -28.53 -12.09
CA ARG A 487 36.36 -27.48 -12.84
C ARG A 487 37.52 -26.86 -12.07
N ILE A 488 37.47 -26.83 -10.74
CA ILE A 488 38.60 -26.35 -9.92
C ILE A 488 39.75 -27.38 -9.92
N LYS A 489 39.45 -28.66 -10.14
CA LYS A 489 40.42 -29.77 -10.05
C LYS A 489 41.05 -30.18 -11.39
N GLY A 490 40.45 -29.83 -12.51
CA GLY A 490 40.95 -30.12 -13.86
C GLY A 490 41.28 -28.83 -14.58
#